data_AF-A0ABD1Q537-F1
#
_entry.id   AF-A0ABD1Q537-F1
#
_cell.length_a   1.000
_cell.length_b   1.000
_cell.length_c   1.000
_cell.angle_alpha   90.00
_cell.angle_beta   90.00
_cell.angle_gamma   90.00
#
_symmetry.space_group_name_H-M   'P 1'
#
loop_
_entity.id
_entity.type
_entity.pdbx_description
1 polymer ?
#
loop_
_entity_poly.entity_id
_entity_poly.type
_entity_poly.pdbx_seq_one_letter_code
_entity_poly.pdbx_strand_id
1 'polypeptide(L)'
;MSYCKRFNVPFEYNAIAKKWDTISLEDLKIERDEMVVVNCLYRLRHVPDESAGLDSRRDDVLNLIRKINPDLFIHGIVNGTYNGSFFTSRFREALYHYSSLFDMLDNTIPREDHDRLLYEREEFGRDVMNVIACEGPVRTERPETYKKWQVRNLRAGFRQLPLNQDIVKEVKAKVRKGYNNDFLLDEDSDWMLQGWKGRVMYALSCWMPVRE
;
A
#
# COMPACT_ATOMS: atom_id res chain seq x y z
N MET A 1 -21.80 10.39 -5.62
CA MET A 1 -22.35 11.72 -6.01
C MET A 1 -23.40 12.28 -5.05
N SER A 2 -24.31 11.48 -4.46
CA SER A 2 -25.33 11.99 -3.51
C SER A 2 -24.73 12.62 -2.24
N TYR A 3 -23.62 12.08 -1.73
CA TYR A 3 -22.94 12.60 -0.54
C TYR A 3 -22.40 14.02 -0.74
N CYS A 4 -21.63 14.28 -1.81
CA CYS A 4 -21.08 15.62 -2.10
C CYS A 4 -22.18 16.68 -2.30
N LYS A 5 -23.28 16.31 -2.98
CA LYS A 5 -24.45 17.18 -3.15
C LYS A 5 -25.06 17.60 -1.81
N ARG A 6 -25.12 16.69 -0.82
CA ARG A 6 -25.64 16.99 0.52
C ARG A 6 -24.85 18.09 1.23
N PHE A 7 -23.55 18.20 0.95
CA PHE A 7 -22.66 19.22 1.54
C PHE A 7 -22.39 20.39 0.59
N ASN A 8 -23.11 20.47 -0.54
CA ASN A 8 -22.91 21.49 -1.57
C ASN A 8 -21.46 21.57 -2.09
N VAL A 9 -20.79 20.43 -2.20
CA VAL A 9 -19.43 20.31 -2.74
C VAL A 9 -19.52 19.93 -4.23
N PRO A 10 -19.04 20.78 -5.16
CA PRO A 10 -18.88 20.42 -6.56
C PRO A 10 -17.93 19.22 -6.68
N PHE A 11 -18.34 18.16 -7.39
CA PHE A 11 -17.58 16.91 -7.44
C PHE A 11 -17.74 16.21 -8.78
N GLU A 12 -16.62 15.77 -9.34
CA GLU A 12 -16.53 14.93 -10.53
C GLU A 12 -15.77 13.64 -10.21
N TYR A 13 -16.11 12.54 -10.90
CA TYR A 13 -15.41 11.27 -10.77
C TYR A 13 -15.10 10.71 -12.16
N ASN A 14 -13.80 10.51 -12.43
CA ASN A 14 -13.29 9.95 -13.67
C ASN A 14 -12.68 8.57 -13.40
N ALA A 15 -13.31 7.51 -13.94
CA ALA A 15 -12.81 6.14 -13.80
C ALA A 15 -11.92 5.75 -14.99
N ILE A 16 -10.78 5.11 -14.72
CA ILE A 16 -9.85 4.61 -15.74
C ILE A 16 -9.74 3.09 -15.59
N ALA A 17 -10.16 2.35 -16.62
CA ALA A 17 -10.10 0.89 -16.67
C ALA A 17 -8.94 0.41 -17.56
N LYS A 18 -7.70 0.69 -17.12
CA LYS A 18 -6.45 0.27 -17.80
C LYS A 18 -5.50 -0.43 -16.82
N LYS A 19 -4.50 -1.14 -17.34
CA LYS A 19 -3.39 -1.63 -16.50
C LYS A 19 -2.55 -0.45 -16.03
N TRP A 20 -2.04 -0.52 -14.80
CA TRP A 20 -1.33 0.57 -14.14
C TRP A 20 -0.14 1.10 -14.95
N ASP A 21 0.62 0.18 -15.54
CA ASP A 21 1.78 0.44 -16.39
C ASP A 21 1.43 1.00 -17.79
N THR A 22 0.14 1.09 -18.13
CA THR A 22 -0.35 1.58 -19.43
C THR A 22 -1.14 2.89 -19.35
N ILE A 23 -1.28 3.46 -18.15
CA ILE A 23 -1.97 4.74 -17.94
C ILE A 23 -1.05 5.87 -18.41
N SER A 24 -1.58 6.79 -19.21
CA SER A 24 -0.87 8.01 -19.62
C SER A 24 -1.36 9.24 -18.84
N LEU A 25 -0.63 10.37 -18.95
CA LEU A 25 -1.05 11.62 -18.29
C LEU A 25 -2.38 12.15 -18.84
N GLU A 26 -2.61 11.97 -20.13
CA GLU A 26 -3.81 12.44 -20.82
C GLU A 26 -5.06 11.70 -20.33
N ASP A 27 -4.92 10.43 -19.90
CA ASP A 27 -6.01 9.66 -19.32
C ASP A 27 -6.52 10.26 -18.00
N LEU A 28 -5.65 10.96 -17.26
CA LEU A 28 -5.94 11.51 -15.93
C LEU A 28 -6.73 12.82 -15.97
N LYS A 29 -6.72 13.52 -17.11
CA LYS A 29 -7.42 14.81 -17.33
C LYS A 29 -7.10 15.87 -16.28
N ILE A 30 -5.84 15.95 -15.87
CA ILE A 30 -5.38 16.92 -14.87
C ILE A 30 -5.38 18.34 -15.48
N GLU A 31 -5.98 19.30 -14.78
CA GLU A 31 -5.97 20.71 -15.17
C GLU A 31 -4.77 21.46 -14.59
N ARG A 32 -4.34 22.57 -15.22
CA ARG A 32 -3.08 23.25 -14.82
C ARG A 32 -3.12 23.94 -13.47
N ASP A 33 -4.31 24.31 -12.99
CA ASP A 33 -4.50 25.17 -11.82
C ASP A 33 -5.09 24.41 -10.61
N GLU A 34 -5.14 23.08 -10.66
CA GLU A 34 -5.62 22.27 -9.55
C GLU A 34 -4.49 21.75 -8.65
N MET A 35 -4.79 21.61 -7.35
CA MET A 35 -3.91 20.91 -6.42
C MET A 35 -4.03 19.40 -6.67
N VAL A 36 -2.91 18.74 -6.97
CA VAL A 36 -2.91 17.32 -7.32
C VAL A 36 -2.37 16.48 -6.17
N VAL A 37 -3.21 15.56 -5.67
CA VAL A 37 -2.81 14.56 -4.68
C VAL A 37 -2.88 13.18 -5.32
N VAL A 38 -1.75 12.47 -5.35
CA VAL A 38 -1.72 11.05 -5.74
C VAL A 38 -1.81 10.20 -4.49
N ASN A 39 -2.80 9.30 -4.44
CA ASN A 39 -2.99 8.36 -3.34
C ASN A 39 -2.85 6.92 -3.83
N CYS A 40 -1.73 6.26 -3.51
CA CYS A 40 -1.46 4.88 -3.90
C CYS A 40 -1.35 3.99 -2.65
N LEU A 41 -2.43 3.27 -2.33
CA LEU A 41 -2.50 2.43 -1.13
C LEU A 41 -2.50 0.94 -1.50
N TYR A 42 -1.46 0.25 -1.07
CA TYR A 42 -1.32 -1.21 -1.06
C TYR A 42 -1.35 -1.88 -2.44
N ARG A 43 -1.38 -1.12 -3.54
CA ARG A 43 -1.52 -1.63 -4.91
C ARG A 43 -0.23 -2.06 -5.57
N LEU A 44 0.90 -1.42 -5.26
CA LEU A 44 2.16 -1.70 -5.98
C LEU A 44 2.72 -3.10 -5.74
N ARG A 45 2.22 -3.82 -4.72
CA ARG A 45 2.53 -5.25 -4.53
C ARG A 45 2.07 -6.12 -5.70
N HIS A 46 1.06 -5.69 -6.47
CA HIS A 46 0.53 -6.36 -7.66
C HIS A 46 1.25 -6.00 -8.95
N VAL A 47 2.06 -4.94 -8.94
CA VAL A 47 2.83 -4.52 -10.12
C VAL A 47 4.07 -5.41 -10.22
N PRO A 48 4.36 -5.99 -11.41
CA PRO A 48 5.55 -6.81 -11.61
C PRO A 48 6.83 -6.12 -11.16
N ASP A 49 7.72 -6.89 -10.55
CA ASP A 49 9.06 -6.45 -10.15
C ASP A 49 10.11 -6.81 -11.23
N GLU A 50 11.39 -6.66 -10.91
CA GLU A 50 12.52 -6.96 -11.79
C GLU A 50 12.65 -8.45 -12.14
N SER A 51 11.91 -9.35 -11.49
CA SER A 51 11.89 -10.77 -11.89
C SER A 51 11.05 -11.02 -13.16
N ALA A 52 10.26 -10.04 -13.60
CA ALA A 52 9.45 -10.12 -14.82
C ALA A 52 10.11 -9.49 -16.06
N GLY A 53 11.29 -8.89 -15.94
CA GLY A 53 12.02 -8.25 -17.04
C GLY A 53 13.17 -7.35 -16.56
N LEU A 54 13.98 -6.84 -17.50
CA LEU A 54 15.13 -5.98 -17.19
C LEU A 54 14.74 -4.65 -16.53
N ASP A 55 13.58 -4.10 -16.91
CA ASP A 55 13.05 -2.84 -16.39
C ASP A 55 11.92 -3.08 -15.41
N SER A 56 11.93 -2.36 -14.29
CA SER A 56 10.92 -2.48 -13.24
C SER A 56 9.63 -1.74 -13.60
N ARG A 57 8.51 -2.46 -13.75
CA ARG A 57 7.19 -1.85 -13.99
C ARG A 57 6.74 -0.94 -12.82
N ARG A 58 7.31 -1.16 -11.63
CA ARG A 58 7.10 -0.27 -10.47
C ARG A 58 7.74 1.09 -10.68
N ASP A 59 8.92 1.12 -11.28
CA ASP A 59 9.62 2.36 -11.58
C ASP A 59 8.88 3.12 -12.70
N ASP A 60 8.26 2.44 -13.66
CA ASP A 60 7.36 3.07 -14.65
C ASP A 60 6.17 3.78 -13.99
N VAL A 61 5.54 3.14 -13.00
CA VAL A 61 4.45 3.76 -12.22
C VAL A 61 4.96 4.97 -11.42
N LEU A 62 6.11 4.86 -10.75
CA LEU A 62 6.70 6.00 -10.04
C LEU A 62 7.10 7.14 -10.98
N ASN A 63 7.59 6.83 -12.18
CA ASN A 63 7.91 7.81 -13.22
C ASN A 63 6.64 8.50 -13.73
N LEU A 64 5.53 7.78 -13.91
CA LEU A 64 4.23 8.39 -14.21
C LEU A 64 3.80 9.35 -13.11
N ILE A 65 3.86 8.91 -11.83
CA ILE A 65 3.55 9.78 -10.69
C ILE A 65 4.48 11.00 -10.66
N ARG A 66 5.75 10.85 -11.03
CA ARG A 66 6.70 11.97 -11.10
C ARG A 66 6.34 12.95 -12.21
N LYS A 67 5.86 12.45 -13.37
CA LYS A 67 5.36 13.25 -14.49
C LYS A 67 4.06 13.97 -14.18
N ILE A 68 3.19 13.38 -13.35
CA ILE A 68 1.99 14.04 -12.80
C ILE A 68 2.38 15.30 -12.01
N ASN A 69 3.58 15.29 -11.41
CA ASN A 69 4.11 16.38 -10.59
C ASN A 69 3.15 16.78 -9.44
N PRO A 70 2.71 15.82 -8.59
CA PRO A 70 1.72 16.10 -7.55
C PRO A 70 2.26 17.01 -6.45
N ASP A 71 1.37 17.77 -5.82
CA ASP A 71 1.67 18.52 -4.60
C ASP A 71 1.92 17.58 -3.40
N LEU A 72 1.24 16.42 -3.40
CA LEU A 72 1.40 15.39 -2.39
C LEU A 72 1.22 13.99 -3.00
N PHE A 73 2.17 13.10 -2.74
CA PHE A 73 2.06 11.68 -3.03
C PHE A 73 2.00 10.89 -1.71
N ILE A 74 0.85 10.26 -1.46
CA ILE A 74 0.63 9.36 -0.31
C ILE A 74 0.87 7.94 -0.78
N HIS A 75 1.81 7.26 -0.13
CA HIS A 75 2.20 5.91 -0.48
C HIS A 75 1.98 4.95 0.70
N GLY A 76 1.00 4.07 0.55
CA GLY A 76 0.74 2.95 1.46
C GLY A 76 1.21 1.64 0.89
N ILE A 77 1.91 0.83 1.68
CA ILE A 77 2.46 -0.45 1.22
C ILE A 77 2.14 -1.58 2.19
N VAL A 78 2.04 -2.80 1.65
CA VAL A 78 2.10 -4.03 2.45
C VAL A 78 3.58 -4.32 2.68
N ASN A 79 4.00 -4.30 3.93
CA ASN A 79 5.37 -4.55 4.32
C ASN A 79 5.61 -6.05 4.42
N GLY A 80 6.29 -6.61 3.42
CA GLY A 80 6.52 -8.05 3.31
C GLY A 80 7.89 -8.42 2.74
N THR A 81 8.39 -9.56 3.18
CA THR A 81 9.67 -10.17 2.74
C THR A 81 9.44 -11.44 1.90
N TYR A 82 8.19 -11.79 1.61
CA TYR A 82 7.79 -12.98 0.84
C TYR A 82 7.73 -12.73 -0.68
N ASN A 83 8.62 -11.88 -1.20
CA ASN A 83 8.83 -11.71 -2.64
C ASN A 83 10.17 -12.31 -3.12
N GLY A 84 10.78 -13.18 -2.33
CA GLY A 84 12.05 -13.82 -2.68
C GLY A 84 11.92 -14.88 -3.79
N SER A 85 12.99 -15.08 -4.55
CA SER A 85 13.06 -16.06 -5.65
C SER A 85 13.04 -17.52 -5.16
N PHE A 86 13.48 -17.79 -3.93
CA PHE A 86 13.53 -19.14 -3.37
C PHE A 86 12.21 -19.49 -2.66
N PHE A 87 11.59 -20.60 -3.06
CA PHE A 87 10.30 -21.04 -2.54
C PHE A 87 10.31 -21.20 -1.01
N THR A 88 11.29 -21.90 -0.43
CA THR A 88 11.31 -22.21 1.01
C THR A 88 11.34 -20.96 1.88
N SER A 89 12.17 -19.97 1.54
CA SER A 89 12.21 -18.71 2.28
C SER A 89 10.91 -17.93 2.09
N ARG A 90 10.42 -17.85 0.85
CA ARG A 90 9.15 -17.18 0.53
C ARG A 90 7.97 -17.78 1.30
N PHE A 91 7.83 -19.11 1.28
CA PHE A 91 6.77 -19.84 1.99
C PHE A 91 6.82 -19.55 3.49
N ARG A 92 8.00 -19.62 4.10
CA ARG A 92 8.17 -19.35 5.53
C ARG A 92 7.77 -17.91 5.88
N GLU A 93 8.24 -16.93 5.11
CA GLU A 93 7.90 -15.52 5.35
C GLU A 93 6.40 -15.24 5.12
N ALA A 94 5.79 -15.86 4.11
CA ALA A 94 4.35 -15.76 3.85
C ALA A 94 3.54 -16.38 4.99
N LEU A 95 3.92 -17.58 5.45
CA LEU A 95 3.29 -18.24 6.59
C LEU A 95 3.30 -17.32 7.82
N TYR A 96 4.47 -16.77 8.17
CA TYR A 96 4.54 -15.86 9.31
C TYR A 96 3.71 -14.58 9.12
N HIS A 97 3.68 -14.00 7.92
CA HIS A 97 2.87 -12.81 7.64
C HIS A 97 1.38 -13.11 7.80
N TYR A 98 0.86 -14.11 7.11
CA TYR A 98 -0.56 -14.44 7.15
C TYR A 98 -1.00 -15.03 8.48
N SER A 99 -0.20 -15.88 9.14
CA SER A 99 -0.51 -16.32 10.52
C SER A 99 -0.70 -15.15 11.47
N SER A 100 0.05 -14.05 11.30
CA SER A 100 -0.13 -12.85 12.12
C SER A 100 -1.45 -12.12 11.79
N LEU A 101 -1.88 -12.11 10.53
CA LEU A 101 -3.16 -11.52 10.10
C LEU A 101 -4.36 -12.36 10.59
N PHE A 102 -4.28 -13.69 10.50
CA PHE A 102 -5.30 -14.58 11.03
C PHE A 102 -5.39 -14.50 12.56
N ASP A 103 -4.25 -14.45 13.26
CA ASP A 103 -4.22 -14.23 14.73
C ASP A 103 -4.82 -12.86 15.09
N MET A 104 -4.55 -11.81 14.31
CA MET A 104 -5.19 -10.49 14.50
C MET A 104 -6.71 -10.59 14.40
N LEU A 105 -7.25 -11.21 13.34
CA LEU A 105 -8.70 -11.37 13.19
C LEU A 105 -9.29 -12.22 14.32
N ASP A 106 -8.57 -13.26 14.75
CA ASP A 106 -9.03 -14.13 15.84
C ASP A 106 -9.17 -13.43 17.19
N ASN A 107 -8.35 -12.41 17.43
CA ASN A 107 -8.36 -11.62 18.67
C ASN A 107 -9.20 -10.34 18.57
N THR A 108 -9.79 -10.03 17.40
CA THR A 108 -10.50 -8.76 17.18
C THR A 108 -11.91 -8.91 16.61
N ILE A 109 -12.24 -10.06 15.99
CA ILE A 109 -13.55 -10.33 15.38
C ILE A 109 -14.04 -11.72 15.81
N PRO A 110 -15.33 -11.90 16.17
CA PRO A 110 -15.89 -13.21 16.49
C PRO A 110 -15.63 -14.26 15.39
N ARG A 111 -15.44 -15.52 15.78
CA ARG A 111 -15.09 -16.61 14.84
C ARG A 111 -16.25 -16.99 13.92
N GLU A 112 -17.46 -16.82 14.42
CA GLU A 112 -18.72 -17.14 13.74
C GLU A 112 -19.15 -16.02 12.79
N ASP A 113 -18.43 -14.89 12.79
CA ASP A 113 -18.71 -13.75 11.93
C ASP A 113 -18.53 -14.14 10.44
N HIS A 114 -19.61 -14.05 9.67
CA HIS A 114 -19.60 -14.44 8.27
C HIS A 114 -18.74 -13.52 7.39
N ASP A 115 -18.65 -12.24 7.73
CA ASP A 115 -17.84 -11.28 6.97
C ASP A 115 -16.34 -11.57 7.21
N ARG A 116 -15.96 -11.93 8.44
CA ARG A 116 -14.61 -12.44 8.75
C ARG A 116 -14.27 -13.66 7.90
N LEU A 117 -15.12 -14.69 7.91
CA LEU A 117 -14.86 -15.93 7.17
C LEU A 117 -14.76 -15.69 5.67
N LEU A 118 -15.59 -14.79 5.13
CA LEU A 118 -15.53 -14.39 3.74
C LEU A 118 -14.22 -13.65 3.43
N TYR A 119 -13.82 -12.71 4.26
CA TYR A 119 -12.58 -11.94 4.09
C TYR A 119 -11.34 -12.82 4.17
N GLU A 120 -11.27 -13.71 5.17
CA GLU A 120 -10.19 -14.69 5.32
C GLU A 120 -10.06 -15.59 4.08
N ARG A 121 -11.17 -16.03 3.49
CA ARG A 121 -11.16 -16.91 2.32
C ARG A 121 -10.84 -16.16 1.03
N GLU A 122 -11.51 -15.05 0.77
CA GLU A 122 -11.49 -14.38 -0.53
C GLU A 122 -10.34 -13.38 -0.68
N GLU A 123 -9.85 -12.80 0.40
CA GLU A 123 -8.71 -11.88 0.36
C GLU A 123 -7.43 -12.61 0.77
N PHE A 124 -7.32 -13.03 2.04
CA PHE A 124 -6.09 -13.67 2.53
C PHE A 124 -5.82 -15.02 1.87
N GLY A 125 -6.84 -15.88 1.77
CA GLY A 125 -6.71 -17.19 1.14
C GLY A 125 -6.22 -17.11 -0.31
N ARG A 126 -6.75 -16.17 -1.10
CA ARG A 126 -6.31 -15.95 -2.48
C ARG A 126 -4.88 -15.43 -2.56
N ASP A 127 -4.52 -14.47 -1.71
CA ASP A 127 -3.16 -13.93 -1.71
C ASP A 127 -2.13 -14.99 -1.25
N VAL A 128 -2.46 -15.80 -0.23
CA VAL A 128 -1.65 -16.96 0.21
C VAL A 128 -1.45 -17.94 -0.95
N MET A 129 -2.53 -18.31 -1.64
CA MET A 129 -2.45 -19.24 -2.77
C MET A 129 -1.61 -18.67 -3.91
N ASN A 130 -1.71 -17.38 -4.21
CA ASN A 130 -0.88 -16.75 -5.24
C ASN A 130 0.62 -16.80 -4.88
N VAL A 131 0.98 -16.56 -3.61
CA VAL A 131 2.39 -16.59 -3.17
C VAL A 131 2.98 -18.00 -3.22
N ILE A 132 2.18 -19.03 -2.90
CA ILE A 132 2.63 -20.42 -2.75
C ILE A 132 2.54 -21.19 -4.08
N ALA A 133 1.42 -21.09 -4.79
CA ALA A 133 1.12 -21.94 -5.93
C ALA A 133 1.51 -21.34 -7.29
N CYS A 134 1.82 -20.04 -7.35
CA CYS A 134 2.18 -19.36 -8.60
C CYS A 134 3.66 -19.01 -8.65
N GLU A 135 4.21 -18.96 -9.87
CA GLU A 135 5.57 -18.50 -10.16
C GLU A 135 5.60 -17.60 -11.40
N GLY A 136 6.72 -16.89 -11.61
CA GLY A 136 6.88 -16.05 -12.80
C GLY A 136 5.76 -15.01 -12.96
N PRO A 137 5.30 -14.72 -14.19
CA PRO A 137 4.31 -13.67 -14.46
C PRO A 137 2.93 -13.90 -13.83
N VAL A 138 2.56 -15.14 -13.49
CA VAL A 138 1.26 -15.46 -12.87
C VAL A 138 1.26 -15.23 -11.35
N ARG A 139 2.44 -15.12 -10.72
CA ARG A 139 2.55 -14.66 -9.34
C ARG A 139 2.45 -13.14 -9.30
N THR A 140 1.39 -12.63 -8.69
CA THR A 140 1.08 -11.20 -8.60
C THR A 140 1.31 -10.64 -7.20
N GLU A 141 1.25 -11.43 -6.14
CA GLU A 141 1.55 -11.00 -4.77
C GLU A 141 3.05 -10.91 -4.51
N ARG A 142 3.56 -9.67 -4.57
CA ARG A 142 5.00 -9.36 -4.56
C ARG A 142 5.33 -8.18 -3.64
N PRO A 143 5.00 -8.20 -2.34
CA PRO A 143 5.30 -7.06 -1.47
C PRO A 143 6.80 -6.82 -1.31
N GLU A 144 7.13 -5.59 -0.98
CA GLU A 144 8.48 -5.18 -0.61
C GLU A 144 8.44 -4.47 0.73
N THR A 145 9.60 -4.38 1.39
CA THR A 145 9.69 -3.65 2.65
C THR A 145 9.59 -2.15 2.42
N TYR A 146 9.13 -1.39 3.42
CA TYR A 146 9.11 0.07 3.34
C TYR A 146 10.51 0.65 3.08
N LYS A 147 11.58 0.00 3.57
CA LYS A 147 12.98 0.38 3.29
C LYS A 147 13.36 0.24 1.81
N LYS A 148 12.84 -0.76 1.10
CA LYS A 148 13.05 -0.85 -0.36
C LYS A 148 12.27 0.25 -1.08
N TRP A 149 11.02 0.48 -0.66
CA TRP A 149 10.20 1.56 -1.21
C TRP A 149 10.79 2.95 -0.95
N GLN A 150 11.43 3.18 0.20
CA GLN A 150 12.19 4.38 0.49
C GLN A 150 13.20 4.66 -0.63
N VAL A 151 14.03 3.67 -0.96
CA VAL A 151 15.07 3.79 -1.98
C VAL A 151 14.46 4.02 -3.36
N ARG A 152 13.37 3.33 -3.71
CA ARG A 152 12.67 3.51 -4.99
C ARG A 152 12.10 4.92 -5.14
N ASN A 153 11.39 5.42 -4.12
CA ASN A 153 10.82 6.77 -4.16
C ASN A 153 11.92 7.84 -4.29
N LEU A 154 13.02 7.70 -3.54
CA LEU A 154 14.17 8.63 -3.66
C LEU A 154 14.78 8.60 -5.06
N ARG A 155 15.01 7.40 -5.64
CA ARG A 155 15.54 7.25 -7.01
C ARG A 155 14.60 7.81 -8.07
N ALA A 156 13.30 7.72 -7.86
CA ALA A 156 12.29 8.30 -8.75
C ALA A 156 12.15 9.83 -8.62
N GLY A 157 13.02 10.49 -7.84
CA GLY A 157 13.05 11.95 -7.73
C GLY A 157 11.99 12.51 -6.78
N PHE A 158 11.59 11.76 -5.76
CA PHE A 158 10.76 12.25 -4.67
C PHE A 158 11.59 12.53 -3.41
N ARG A 159 11.18 13.54 -2.64
CA ARG A 159 11.61 13.70 -1.24
C ARG A 159 10.48 13.34 -0.31
N GLN A 160 10.82 12.66 0.78
CA GLN A 160 9.87 12.32 1.83
C GLN A 160 9.49 13.60 2.60
N LEU A 161 8.23 13.65 3.02
CA LEU A 161 7.70 14.68 3.90
C LEU A 161 7.54 14.12 5.31
N PRO A 162 7.85 14.91 6.34
CA PRO A 162 7.61 14.49 7.71
C PRO A 162 6.11 14.30 7.95
N LEU A 163 5.77 13.32 8.79
CA LEU A 163 4.39 13.10 9.20
C LEU A 163 3.92 14.25 10.09
N ASN A 164 2.65 14.62 9.94
CA ASN A 164 2.03 15.57 10.85
C ASN A 164 1.88 14.92 12.23
N GLN A 165 2.65 15.42 13.20
CA GLN A 165 2.75 14.84 14.54
C GLN A 165 1.44 14.92 15.34
N ASP A 166 0.57 15.89 15.06
CA ASP A 166 -0.73 15.98 15.72
C ASP A 166 -1.67 14.89 15.20
N ILE A 167 -1.66 14.65 13.87
CA ILE A 167 -2.40 13.54 13.26
C ILE A 167 -1.88 12.20 13.81
N VAL A 168 -0.57 12.00 13.88
CA VAL A 168 0.00 10.73 14.39
C VAL A 168 -0.38 10.50 15.84
N LYS A 169 -0.30 11.54 16.70
CA LYS A 169 -0.75 11.45 18.10
C LYS A 169 -2.24 11.11 18.19
N GLU A 170 -3.08 11.73 17.37
CA GLU A 170 -4.52 11.47 17.33
C GLU A 170 -4.81 10.02 16.94
N VAL A 171 -4.17 9.51 15.88
CA VAL A 171 -4.33 8.12 15.43
C VAL A 171 -3.83 7.14 16.51
N LYS A 172 -2.65 7.39 17.12
CA LYS A 172 -2.14 6.61 18.25
C LYS A 172 -3.11 6.58 19.42
N ALA A 173 -3.73 7.72 19.76
CA ALA A 173 -4.72 7.79 20.82
C ALA A 173 -6.01 7.02 20.47
N LYS A 174 -6.47 7.07 19.22
CA LYS A 174 -7.65 6.30 18.75
C LYS A 174 -7.41 4.80 18.81
N VAL A 175 -6.25 4.33 18.33
CA VAL A 175 -5.87 2.90 18.37
C VAL A 175 -5.84 2.40 19.82
N ARG A 176 -5.17 3.12 20.72
CA ARG A 176 -5.07 2.75 22.15
C ARG A 176 -6.41 2.73 22.88
N LYS A 177 -7.39 3.54 22.46
CA LYS A 177 -8.69 3.65 23.14
C LYS A 177 -9.74 2.69 22.58
N GLY A 178 -9.68 2.41 21.28
CA GLY A 178 -10.76 1.74 20.55
C GLY A 178 -10.42 0.34 20.02
N TYR A 179 -9.16 -0.09 20.12
CA TYR A 179 -8.70 -1.33 19.50
C TYR A 179 -7.90 -2.19 20.48
N ASN A 180 -7.64 -3.44 20.09
CA ASN A 180 -6.83 -4.37 20.85
C ASN A 180 -5.41 -3.82 21.09
N ASN A 181 -4.86 -4.02 22.29
CA ASN A 181 -3.53 -3.51 22.68
C ASN A 181 -2.37 -4.10 21.87
N ASP A 182 -2.59 -5.23 21.18
CA ASP A 182 -1.59 -5.87 20.32
C ASP A 182 -1.40 -5.16 18.97
N PHE A 183 -2.27 -4.20 18.61
CA PHE A 183 -2.05 -3.36 17.45
C PHE A 183 -0.80 -2.48 17.65
N LEU A 184 0.10 -2.55 16.66
CA LEU A 184 1.30 -1.74 16.59
C LEU A 184 1.01 -0.49 15.75
N LEU A 185 1.34 0.68 16.28
CA LEU A 185 1.43 1.93 15.53
C LEU A 185 2.71 2.66 15.93
N ASP A 186 3.67 2.70 15.01
CA ASP A 186 5.00 3.25 15.26
C ASP A 186 5.46 4.18 14.13
N GLU A 187 6.59 4.85 14.33
CA GLU A 187 7.21 5.73 13.35
C GLU A 187 8.68 5.33 13.11
N ASP A 188 9.08 5.16 11.85
CA ASP A 188 10.49 4.99 11.47
C ASP A 188 10.77 5.83 10.23
N SER A 189 11.71 6.78 10.33
CA SER A 189 12.19 7.57 9.19
C SER A 189 11.03 8.18 8.38
N ASP A 190 10.10 8.86 9.07
CA ASP A 190 8.88 9.46 8.51
C ASP A 190 7.91 8.48 7.82
N TRP A 191 8.02 7.18 8.10
CA TRP A 191 6.98 6.20 7.81
C TRP A 191 6.12 5.95 9.04
N MET A 192 4.81 5.92 8.85
CA MET A 192 3.88 5.42 9.85
C MET A 192 3.74 3.91 9.67
N LEU A 193 4.23 3.15 10.63
CA LEU A 193 4.25 1.69 10.63
C LEU A 193 3.03 1.17 11.38
N GLN A 194 2.31 0.23 10.76
CA GLN A 194 1.14 -0.42 11.35
C GLN A 194 1.37 -1.93 11.40
N GLY A 195 0.91 -2.57 12.47
CA GLY A 195 1.19 -3.98 12.67
C GLY A 195 0.42 -4.64 13.80
N TRP A 196 0.85 -5.84 14.15
CA TRP A 196 0.24 -6.71 15.16
C TRP A 196 1.32 -7.50 15.90
N LYS A 197 1.27 -7.52 17.24
CA LYS A 197 2.21 -8.23 18.13
C LYS A 197 3.69 -8.01 17.74
N GLY A 198 4.04 -6.75 17.49
CA GLY A 198 5.40 -6.33 17.13
C GLY A 198 5.80 -6.57 15.67
N ARG A 199 4.96 -7.20 14.84
CA ARG A 199 5.22 -7.35 13.40
C ARG A 199 4.64 -6.18 12.62
N VAL A 200 5.49 -5.47 11.88
CA VAL A 200 5.06 -4.43 10.93
C VAL A 200 4.48 -5.07 9.67
N MET A 201 3.21 -4.80 9.39
CA MET A 201 2.44 -5.35 8.28
C MET A 201 2.16 -4.33 7.17
N TYR A 202 1.97 -3.07 7.54
CA TYR A 202 1.72 -1.98 6.61
C TYR A 202 2.59 -0.78 6.96
N ALA A 203 2.90 0.03 5.95
CA ALA A 203 3.59 1.29 6.16
C ALA A 203 2.97 2.37 5.27
N LEU A 204 2.90 3.60 5.79
CA LEU A 204 2.41 4.79 5.08
C LEU A 204 3.45 5.89 5.12
N SER A 205 3.63 6.60 4.01
CA SER A 205 4.52 7.77 3.93
C SER A 205 3.98 8.81 2.96
N CYS A 206 4.46 10.04 3.12
CA CYS A 206 4.11 11.19 2.29
C CYS A 206 5.35 11.67 1.53
N TRP A 207 5.15 12.07 0.28
CA TRP A 207 6.23 12.43 -0.64
C TRP A 207 5.85 13.63 -1.47
N MET A 208 6.85 14.32 -2.01
CA MET A 208 6.65 15.27 -3.09
C MET A 208 7.79 15.25 -4.10
N PRO A 209 7.53 15.61 -5.37
CA PRO A 209 8.56 15.71 -6.39
C PRO A 209 9.66 16.68 -6.00
N VAL A 210 10.91 16.29 -6.23
CA VAL A 210 12.05 17.21 -6.18
C VAL A 210 12.00 18.07 -7.44
N ARG A 211 11.87 19.40 -7.29
CA ARG A 211 11.93 20.34 -8.42
C ARG A 211 13.37 20.41 -8.92
N GLU A 212 13.55 20.30 -10.23
CA GLU A 212 14.82 20.59 -10.91
C GLU A 212 15.12 22.09 -10.90
#